data_AF-A0A0N4XQK9-F1
#
_entry.id   AF-A0A0N4XQK9-F1
#
_cell.length_a   1.000
_cell.length_b   1.000
_cell.length_c   1.000
_cell.angle_alpha   90.00
_cell.angle_beta   90.00
_cell.angle_gamma   90.00
#
_symmetry.space_group_name_H-M   'P 1'
#
loop_
_entity.id
_entity.type
_entity.pdbx_description
1 polymer ?
#
loop_
_entity_poly.entity_id
_entity_poly.type
_entity_poly.pdbx_seq_one_letter_code
_entity_poly.pdbx_strand_id
1 'polypeptide(L)'
;MSSAPLEEKYRFIFNLVAQDGLADQKHIALLLYDLIQIPRLVGEAAAFGGSNVEPSVRSCFETVRLAPSIGMVPFLEWMKQEPQSVVWLPVMHRLAPAEFDNNQA
;
A
#
# COMPACT_ATOMS: atom_id res chain seq x y z
N MET A 1 -9.99 12.35 0.62
CA MET A 1 -8.88 11.61 1.26
C MET A 1 -8.18 12.54 2.25
N SER A 2 -7.57 12.05 3.34
CA SER A 2 -6.90 12.93 4.32
C SER A 2 -5.73 13.71 3.71
N SER A 3 -5.43 14.90 4.25
CA SER A 3 -4.33 15.78 3.83
C SER A 3 -2.95 15.36 4.39
N ALA A 4 -2.89 14.27 5.16
CA ALA A 4 -1.64 13.80 5.76
C ALA A 4 -0.58 13.47 4.68
N PRO A 5 0.72 13.68 4.99
CA PRO A 5 1.82 13.25 4.13
C PRO A 5 1.69 11.77 3.77
N LEU A 6 2.07 11.42 2.54
CA LEU A 6 1.98 10.05 2.03
C LEU A 6 2.69 9.03 2.92
N GLU A 7 3.87 9.38 3.44
CA GLU A 7 4.65 8.50 4.32
C GLU A 7 3.93 8.24 5.66
N GLU A 8 3.19 9.22 6.19
CA GLU A 8 2.39 9.04 7.40
C GLU A 8 1.21 8.09 7.16
N LYS A 9 0.58 8.18 5.98
CA LYS A 9 -0.45 7.21 5.55
C LYS A 9 0.13 5.80 5.47
N TYR A 10 1.32 5.63 4.92
CA TYR A 10 1.97 4.32 4.85
C TYR A 10 2.29 3.75 6.24
N ARG A 11 2.77 4.60 7.16
CA ARG A 11 2.98 4.19 8.56
C ARG A 11 1.69 3.74 9.23
N PHE A 12 0.63 4.52 9.06
CA PHE A 12 -0.68 4.17 9.59
C PHE A 12 -1.16 2.82 9.03
N ILE A 13 -1.05 2.64 7.71
CA ILE A 13 -1.43 1.40 7.02
C ILE A 13 -0.66 0.19 7.57
N PHE A 14 0.66 0.29 7.76
CA PHE A 14 1.44 -0.80 8.35
C PHE A 14 0.98 -1.13 9.77
N ASN A 15 0.73 -0.10 10.58
CA ASN A 15 0.28 -0.27 11.97
C ASN A 15 -1.12 -0.89 12.10
N LEU A 16 -1.93 -0.94 11.03
CA LEU A 16 -3.21 -1.66 11.05
C LEU A 16 -3.04 -3.18 11.17
N VAL A 17 -1.90 -3.72 10.73
CA VAL A 17 -1.65 -5.17 10.71
C VAL A 17 -0.44 -5.60 11.52
N ALA A 18 0.46 -4.68 11.87
CA ALA A 18 1.64 -5.01 12.67
C ALA A 18 1.28 -5.38 14.11
N GLN A 19 1.99 -6.35 14.67
CA GLN A 19 1.98 -6.74 16.09
C GLN A 19 3.38 -6.47 16.66
N ASP A 20 3.47 -5.72 17.75
CA ASP A 20 4.74 -5.30 18.38
C ASP A 20 5.75 -4.69 17.38
N GLY A 21 5.24 -3.94 16.39
CA GLY A 21 6.04 -3.26 15.37
C GLY A 21 6.55 -4.16 14.23
N LEU A 22 6.12 -5.42 14.18
CA LEU A 22 6.47 -6.40 13.17
C LEU A 22 5.23 -6.95 12.46
N ALA A 23 5.39 -7.34 11.21
CA ALA A 23 4.35 -8.03 10.43
C ALA A 23 4.94 -9.27 9.76
N ASP A 24 4.25 -10.40 9.82
CA ASP A 24 4.60 -11.58 9.01
C ASP A 24 3.92 -11.54 7.62
N GLN A 25 4.18 -12.56 6.80
CA GLN A 25 3.58 -12.64 5.46
C GLN A 25 2.05 -12.67 5.47
N LYS A 26 1.42 -13.22 6.51
CA LYS A 26 -0.05 -13.27 6.63
C LYS A 26 -0.61 -11.88 6.91
N HIS A 27 0.03 -11.12 7.79
CA HIS A 27 -0.34 -9.73 8.08
C HIS A 27 -0.25 -8.86 6.81
N ILE A 28 0.83 -8.99 6.03
CA ILE A 28 0.98 -8.26 4.76
C ILE A 28 -0.01 -8.76 3.70
N ALA A 29 -0.28 -10.07 3.62
CA ALA A 29 -1.29 -10.60 2.69
C ALA A 29 -2.68 -10.04 3.00
N LEU A 30 -3.10 -10.04 4.27
CA LEU A 30 -4.38 -9.45 4.71
C LEU A 30 -4.47 -7.97 4.32
N LEU A 31 -3.41 -7.21 4.59
CA LEU A 31 -3.37 -5.80 4.22
C LEU A 31 -3.57 -5.60 2.71
N LEU A 32 -2.88 -6.36 1.86
CA LEU A 32 -3.00 -6.24 0.41
C LEU A 32 -4.37 -6.69 -0.10
N TYR A 33 -4.97 -7.71 0.53
CA TYR A 33 -6.34 -8.14 0.24
C TYR A 33 -7.38 -7.06 0.54
N ASP A 34 -7.17 -6.27 1.60
CA ASP A 34 -8.07 -5.17 1.94
C ASP A 34 -7.84 -3.96 1.01
N LEU A 35 -6.58 -3.62 0.72
CA LEU A 35 -6.24 -2.50 -0.16
C LEU A 35 -6.76 -2.69 -1.59
N ILE A 36 -6.73 -3.91 -2.14
CA ILE A 36 -7.22 -4.17 -3.51
C ILE A 36 -8.74 -4.02 -3.65
N GLN A 37 -9.50 -3.98 -2.54
CA GLN A 37 -10.95 -3.78 -2.62
C GLN A 37 -11.29 -2.41 -3.19
N ILE A 38 -10.48 -1.37 -2.94
CA ILE A 38 -10.77 -0.03 -3.45
C ILE A 38 -10.68 0.02 -4.99
N PRO A 39 -9.58 -0.39 -5.66
CA PRO A 39 -9.56 -0.50 -7.11
C PRO A 39 -10.58 -1.48 -7.68
N ARG A 40 -10.96 -2.53 -6.93
CA ARG A 40 -12.02 -3.47 -7.34
C ARG A 40 -13.38 -2.78 -7.50
N LEU A 41 -13.72 -1.84 -6.63
CA LEU A 41 -15.01 -1.12 -6.68
C LEU A 41 -15.21 -0.35 -8.00
N VAL A 42 -14.12 0.05 -8.66
CA VAL A 42 -14.15 0.76 -9.94
C VAL A 42 -13.80 -0.13 -11.14
N GLY A 43 -13.67 -1.44 -10.94
CA GLY A 43 -13.38 -2.40 -12.01
C GLY A 43 -11.90 -2.51 -12.41
N GLU A 44 -10.99 -1.86 -11.68
CA GLU A 44 -9.56 -1.74 -12.03
C GLU A 44 -8.65 -2.75 -11.30
N ALA A 45 -9.21 -3.70 -10.54
CA ALA A 45 -8.41 -4.64 -9.75
C ALA A 45 -7.38 -5.43 -10.58
N ALA A 46 -7.69 -5.76 -11.84
CA ALA A 46 -6.77 -6.48 -12.71
C ALA A 46 -5.50 -5.68 -13.03
N ALA A 47 -5.60 -4.35 -13.11
CA ALA A 47 -4.46 -3.48 -13.33
C ALA A 47 -3.51 -3.47 -12.12
N PHE A 48 -4.03 -3.70 -10.90
CA PHE A 48 -3.28 -3.61 -9.64
C PHE A 48 -2.98 -4.97 -9.01
N GLY A 49 -2.68 -5.99 -9.82
CA GLY A 49 -2.25 -7.31 -9.34
C GLY A 49 -3.38 -8.33 -9.09
N GLY A 50 -4.64 -7.93 -9.27
CA GLY A 50 -5.79 -8.83 -9.16
C GLY A 50 -5.99 -9.42 -7.76
N SER A 51 -6.66 -10.56 -7.69
CA SER A 51 -6.99 -11.20 -6.39
C SER A 51 -5.82 -11.98 -5.78
N ASN A 52 -4.75 -12.28 -6.53
CA ASN A 52 -3.63 -13.06 -6.02
C ASN A 52 -2.53 -12.13 -5.48
N VAL A 53 -2.46 -12.00 -4.17
CA VAL A 53 -1.49 -11.13 -3.49
C VAL A 53 -0.11 -11.78 -3.29
N GLU A 54 0.04 -13.08 -3.52
CA GLU A 54 1.28 -13.83 -3.23
C GLU A 54 2.54 -13.21 -3.87
N PRO A 55 2.53 -12.78 -5.16
CA PRO A 55 3.71 -12.17 -5.77
C PRO A 55 4.10 -10.86 -5.07
N SER A 56 3.12 -10.05 -4.67
CA SER A 56 3.36 -8.79 -3.96
C SER A 56 3.88 -9.01 -2.53
N VAL A 57 3.35 -10.02 -1.82
CA VAL A 57 3.86 -10.40 -0.49
C VAL A 57 5.32 -10.85 -0.60
N ARG A 58 5.64 -11.72 -1.58
CA ARG A 58 7.01 -12.16 -1.81
C ARG A 58 7.94 -10.98 -2.12
N SER A 59 7.55 -10.11 -3.05
CA SER A 59 8.30 -8.89 -3.38
C SER A 59 8.53 -7.98 -2.17
N CYS A 60 7.53 -7.84 -1.29
CA CYS A 60 7.67 -7.07 -0.05
C CYS A 60 8.75 -7.67 0.86
N PHE A 61 8.75 -9.00 1.01
CA PHE A 61 9.68 -9.70 1.89
C PHE A 61 11.09 -9.89 1.29
N GLU A 62 11.27 -9.72 -0.01
CA GLU A 62 12.61 -9.65 -0.63
C GLU A 62 13.44 -8.50 -0.06
N THR A 63 12.81 -7.39 0.38
CA THR A 63 13.48 -6.27 1.06
C THR A 63 14.19 -6.67 2.36
N VAL A 64 13.70 -7.73 3.01
CA VAL A 64 14.25 -8.30 4.25
C VAL A 64 14.83 -9.70 4.04
N ARG A 65 15.25 -10.02 2.80
CA ARG A 65 15.84 -11.33 2.44
C ARG A 65 14.97 -12.52 2.87
N LEU A 66 13.65 -12.38 2.72
CA LEU A 66 12.65 -13.40 3.07
C LEU A 66 12.68 -13.81 4.55
N ALA A 67 13.08 -12.90 5.44
CA ALA A 67 12.92 -13.08 6.88
C ALA A 67 11.46 -13.40 7.26
N PRO A 68 11.19 -14.08 8.39
CA PRO A 68 9.83 -14.44 8.77
C PRO A 68 8.92 -13.23 9.07
N SER A 69 9.51 -12.07 9.36
CA SER A 69 8.80 -10.83 9.66
C SER A 69 9.51 -9.62 9.05
N ILE A 70 8.73 -8.58 8.76
CA ILE A 70 9.18 -7.27 8.28
C ILE A 70 8.82 -6.19 9.30
N GLY A 71 9.70 -5.20 9.47
CA GLY A 71 9.44 -4.00 10.26
C GLY A 71 8.99 -2.81 9.41
N MET A 72 8.62 -1.71 10.07
CA MET A 72 8.14 -0.49 9.40
C MET A 72 9.08 0.03 8.31
N VAL A 73 10.37 0.18 8.59
CA VAL A 73 11.33 0.81 7.67
C VAL A 73 11.42 0.07 6.32
N PRO A 74 11.73 -1.24 6.27
CA PRO A 74 11.78 -1.96 4.99
C PRO A 74 10.42 -2.03 4.29
N PHE A 75 9.30 -2.04 5.03
CA PHE A 75 7.97 -1.91 4.43
C PHE A 75 7.79 -0.55 3.73
N LEU A 76 8.20 0.54 4.37
CA LEU A 76 8.13 1.88 3.76
C LEU A 76 9.04 1.99 2.53
N GLU A 77 10.23 1.37 2.55
CA GLU A 77 11.12 1.31 1.38
C GLU A 77 10.45 0.57 0.22
N TRP A 78 9.78 -0.55 0.49
CA TRP A 78 8.97 -1.26 -0.52
C TRP A 78 7.84 -0.38 -1.08
N MET A 79 7.08 0.30 -0.22
CA MET A 79 6.01 1.22 -0.65
C MET A 79 6.52 2.37 -1.52
N LYS A 80 7.73 2.86 -1.26
CA LYS A 80 8.39 3.93 -2.05
C LYS A 80 8.79 3.48 -3.46
N GLN A 81 8.91 2.17 -3.71
CA GLN A 81 9.10 1.63 -5.05
C GLN A 81 7.80 1.61 -5.87
N GLU A 82 6.68 2.08 -5.29
CA GLU A 82 5.36 2.09 -5.92
C GLU A 82 4.97 0.73 -6.55
N PRO A 83 4.94 -0.36 -5.76
CA PRO A 83 4.65 -1.68 -6.31
C PRO A 83 3.23 -1.72 -6.90
N GLN A 84 3.04 -2.46 -7.98
CA GLN A 84 1.81 -2.43 -8.77
C GLN A 84 0.54 -2.70 -7.94
N SER A 85 0.62 -3.50 -6.88
CA SER A 85 -0.51 -3.78 -5.99
C SER A 85 -1.00 -2.58 -5.17
N VAL A 86 -0.18 -1.54 -5.02
CA VAL A 86 -0.46 -0.39 -4.15
C VAL A 86 -0.14 0.96 -4.79
N VAL A 87 0.38 1.00 -6.03
CA VAL A 87 0.69 2.25 -6.77
C VAL A 87 -0.52 3.18 -6.96
N TRP A 88 -1.73 2.64 -6.88
CA TRP A 88 -2.95 3.46 -6.88
C TRP A 88 -3.02 4.42 -5.68
N LEU A 89 -2.46 4.06 -4.51
CA LEU A 89 -2.43 4.92 -3.32
C LEU A 89 -1.66 6.25 -3.56
N PRO A 90 -0.38 6.24 -3.99
CA PRO A 90 0.34 7.46 -4.30
C PRO A 90 -0.27 8.21 -5.49
N VAL A 91 -0.81 7.52 -6.50
CA VAL A 91 -1.54 8.16 -7.61
C VAL A 91 -2.74 8.95 -7.08
N MET A 92 -3.59 8.35 -6.25
CA MET A 92 -4.73 9.02 -5.63
C MET A 92 -4.29 10.20 -4.75
N HIS A 93 -3.19 10.07 -4.01
CA HIS A 93 -2.66 11.17 -3.20
C HIS A 93 -2.19 12.35 -4.06
N ARG A 94 -1.59 12.10 -5.24
CA ARG A 94 -1.19 13.15 -6.20
C ARG A 94 -2.38 13.80 -6.91
N LEU A 95 -3.46 13.06 -7.13
CA LEU A 95 -4.67 13.58 -7.75
C LEU A 95 -5.54 14.39 -6.79
N ALA A 96 -5.50 14.09 -5.49
CA ALA A 96 -6.33 14.79 -4.49
C ALA A 96 -6.13 16.33 -4.46
N PRO A 97 -4.90 16.89 -4.58
CA PRO A 97 -4.71 18.34 -4.75
C PRO A 97 -5.26 18.89 -6.08
N ALA A 98 -5.20 18.11 -7.16
CA ALA A 98 -5.63 18.54 -8.49
C ALA A 98 -7.15 18.77 -8.60
N GLU A 99 -7.94 18.18 -7.70
CA GLU A 99 -9.39 18.43 -7.64
C GLU A 99 -9.78 19.71 -6.89
N PHE A 100 -8.88 20.30 -6.09
CA PHE A 100 -9.16 21.55 -5.35
C PHE A 100 -8.74 22.82 -6.11
N ASP A 101 -8.02 22.70 -7.22
CA ASP A 101 -7.55 23.84 -8.01
C ASP A 101 -8.48 24.24 -9.17
N ASN A 102 -9.63 23.56 -9.33
CA ASN A 102 -10.58 23.83 -10.42
C ASN A 102 -11.87 24.57 -9.98
N ASN A 103 -11.90 25.15 -8.77
CA ASN A 103 -13.05 25.91 -8.25
C ASN A 103 -12.72 27.38 -7.89
N GLN A 104 -11.74 27.97 -8.58
CA GLN A 104 -11.53 29.43 -8.62
C GLN A 104 -11.36 29.88 -10.08
N ALA A 105 -12.47 29.93 -10.82
CA ALA A 105 -12.63 30.74 -12.03
C ALA A 105 -14.01 31.40 -12.01
#